data_AF-A0A249P3Q8-F1
#
_entry.id   AF-A0A249P3Q8-F1
#
_cell.length_a   1.000
_cell.length_b   1.000
_cell.length_c   1.000
_cell.angle_alpha   90.00
_cell.angle_beta   90.00
_cell.angle_gamma   90.00
#
_symmetry.space_group_name_H-M   'P 1'
#
loop_
_entity.id
_entity.type
_entity.pdbx_description
1 polymer ?
#
loop_
_entity_poly.entity_id
_entity_poly.type
_entity_poly.pdbx_seq_one_letter_code
_entity_poly.pdbx_strand_id
1 'polypeptide(L)' 'MSRLRTTLKRYVGMRQGLGYKYDGPARRLSSFVTFMEARGADTITTDLAMEWVTLMGRQPSWSIRLADVRCFA' A
#
# COMPACT_ATOMS: atom_id res chain seq x y z
N MET A 1 16.33 4.28 -0.64
CA MET A 1 15.52 3.16 -0.10
C MET A 1 14.81 3.69 1.14
N SER A 2 13.50 3.95 1.07
CA SER A 2 12.74 4.37 2.26
C SER A 2 12.49 3.18 3.20
N ARG A 3 12.25 3.47 4.48
CA ARG A 3 11.86 2.45 5.46
C ARG A 3 10.60 1.70 5.00
N LEU A 4 9.60 2.43 4.51
CA LEU A 4 8.36 1.86 3.98
C LEU A 4 8.58 0.93 2.79
N ARG A 5 9.50 1.26 1.88
CA ARG A 5 9.83 0.40 0.72
C ARG A 5 10.43 -0.92 1.15
N THR A 6 11.31 -0.90 2.15
CA THR A 6 11.90 -2.11 2.72
C THR A 6 10.85 -2.97 3.43
N THR A 7 9.97 -2.35 4.21
CA THR A 7 8.84 -3.03 4.88
C THR A 7 7.92 -3.67 3.84
N LEU A 8 7.59 -2.95 2.76
CA LEU A 8 6.76 -3.48 1.67
C LEU A 8 7.36 -4.73 1.03
N LYS A 9 8.67 -4.72 0.74
CA LYS A 9 9.35 -5.89 0.15
C LYS A 9 9.26 -7.11 1.07
N ARG A 10 9.50 -6.92 2.38
CA ARG A 10 9.39 -8.00 3.37
C ARG A 10 7.96 -8.53 3.46
N TYR A 11 6.98 -7.64 3.49
CA TYR A 11 5.57 -8.00 3.56
C TYR A 11 5.12 -8.80 2.32
N VAL A 12 5.45 -8.33 1.12
CA VAL A 12 5.11 -9.04 -0.13
C VAL A 12 5.81 -10.40 -0.17
N GLY A 13 7.09 -10.47 0.18
CA GLY A 13 7.84 -11.73 0.23
C GLY A 13 7.22 -12.74 1.21
N MET A 14 6.79 -12.28 2.39
CA MET A 14 6.07 -13.12 3.35
C MET A 14 4.77 -13.67 2.76
N ARG A 15 3.94 -12.83 2.12
CA ARG A 15 2.67 -13.27 1.51
C ARG A 15 2.89 -14.24 0.36
N GLN A 16 3.94 -14.03 -0.44
CA GLN A 16 4.30 -14.93 -1.54
C GLN A 16 4.89 -16.26 -1.07
N GLY A 17 5.65 -16.26 0.02
CA GLY A 17 6.16 -17.48 0.65
C GLY A 17 5.06 -18.42 1.17
N LEU A 18 3.86 -17.88 1.44
CA LEU A 18 2.67 -18.67 1.79
C LEU A 18 1.92 -19.26 0.57
N GLY A 19 2.43 -19.07 -0.65
CA GLY A 19 1.84 -19.60 -1.89
C GLY A 19 0.85 -18.64 -2.59
N TYR A 20 0.64 -17.43 -2.07
CA TYR A 20 -0.18 -16.42 -2.76
C TYR A 20 0.62 -15.71 -3.85
N LYS A 21 0.08 -15.58 -5.07
CA LYS A 21 0.73 -14.74 -6.12
C LYS A 21 0.93 -13.30 -5.65
N TYR A 22 -0.08 -12.73 -5.00
CA TYR A 22 -0.06 -11.40 -4.36
C TYR A 22 0.31 -10.21 -5.26
N ASP A 23 0.38 -10.38 -6.58
CA ASP A 23 0.82 -9.37 -7.54
C ASP A 23 -0.07 -8.11 -7.57
N GLY A 24 -1.40 -8.30 -7.50
CA GLY A 24 -2.37 -7.21 -7.50
C GLY A 24 -2.22 -6.29 -6.29
N PRO A 25 -2.33 -6.82 -5.05
CA PRO A 25 -2.06 -6.07 -3.83
C PRO A 25 -0.65 -5.46 -3.81
N ALA A 26 0.38 -6.20 -4.22
CA ALA A 26 1.76 -5.70 -4.26
C ALA A 26 1.90 -4.46 -5.15
N ARG A 27 1.27 -4.45 -6.34
CA ARG A 27 1.29 -3.29 -7.24
C ARG A 27 0.56 -2.09 -6.64
N ARG A 28 -0.59 -2.30 -6.00
CA ARG A 28 -1.36 -1.22 -5.35
C ARG A 28 -0.60 -0.64 -4.16
N LEU A 29 -0.03 -1.49 -3.30
CA LEU A 29 0.79 -1.07 -2.17
C LEU A 29 2.07 -0.36 -2.60
N SER A 30 2.69 -0.78 -3.71
CA SER A 30 3.84 -0.07 -4.28
C SER A 30 3.48 1.36 -4.73
N SER A 31 2.30 1.54 -5.32
CA SER A 31 1.79 2.87 -5.66
C SER A 31 1.50 3.70 -4.41
N PHE A 32 0.95 3.09 -3.36
CA PHE A 32 0.74 3.77 -2.06
C PHE A 32 2.06 4.19 -1.40
N VAL A 33 3.06 3.31 -1.34
CA VAL A 33 4.38 3.64 -0.77
C VAL A 33 5.05 4.76 -1.56
N THR A 34 4.89 4.79 -2.89
CA THR A 34 5.42 5.90 -3.72
C THR A 34 4.73 7.23 -3.39
N PHE A 35 3.42 7.20 -3.12
CA PHE A 35 2.66 8.37 -2.65
C PHE A 35 3.13 8.86 -1.27
N MET A 36 3.41 7.93 -0.35
CA MET A 36 3.93 8.23 0.99
C MET A 36 5.33 8.82 0.93
N GLU A 37 6.22 8.22 0.11
CA GLU A 37 7.58 8.70 -0.12
C GLU A 37 7.59 10.13 -0.68
N ALA A 38 6.68 10.46 -1.62
CA ALA A 38 6.55 11.80 -2.16
C ALA A 38 6.11 12.85 -1.13
N ARG A 39 5.45 12.42 -0.03
CA ARG A 39 5.03 13.28 1.09
C ARG A 39 6.02 13.28 2.25
N GLY A 40 7.10 12.49 2.17
CA GLY A 40 8.04 12.31 3.29
C GLY A 40 7.41 11.64 4.52
N ALA A 41 6.30 10.92 4.35
CA ALA A 41 5.59 10.28 5.44
C ALA A 41 6.12 8.85 5.66
N ASP A 42 6.60 8.56 6.87
CA ASP A 42 7.09 7.24 7.25
C ASP A 42 6.04 6.39 8.00
N THR A 43 4.99 7.03 8.52
CA THR A 43 3.92 6.37 9.28
C THR A 43 2.62 6.40 8.49
N ILE A 44 2.01 5.24 8.30
CA ILE A 44 0.71 5.11 7.64
C ILE A 44 -0.37 5.62 8.58
N THR A 45 -1.10 6.66 8.15
CA THR A 45 -2.28 7.18 8.86
C THR A 45 -3.53 6.98 8.02
N THR A 46 -4.69 6.98 8.68
CA THR A 46 -5.98 6.88 8.00
C THR A 46 -6.21 8.05 7.05
N ASP A 47 -5.78 9.26 7.44
CA ASP A 47 -5.91 10.46 6.61
C ASP A 47 -5.13 10.33 5.30
N LEU A 48 -3.87 9.85 5.37
CA LEU A 48 -3.04 9.62 4.18
C LEU A 48 -3.59 8.49 3.30
N ALA A 49 -4.18 7.45 3.90
CA ALA A 49 -4.84 6.40 3.15
C ALA A 49 -6.08 6.91 2.41
N MET A 50 -6.88 7.78 3.04
CA MET A 50 -8.04 8.41 2.40
C MET A 50 -7.63 9.42 1.32
N GLU A 51 -6.62 10.24 1.57
CA GLU A 51 -6.07 11.15 0.57
C GLU A 51 -5.59 10.37 -0.67
N TRP A 52 -4.92 9.23 -0.48
CA TRP A 52 -4.45 8.42 -1.60
C TRP A 52 -5.59 7.83 -2.45
N VAL A 53 -6.66 7.29 -1.85
CA VAL A 53 -7.76 6.71 -2.64
C VAL A 53 -8.64 7.78 -3.29
N THR A 54 -8.78 8.95 -2.67
CA THR A 54 -9.56 10.08 -3.22
C THR A 54 -8.90 10.67 -4.47
N LEU A 55 -7.56 10.69 -4.54
CA LEU A 55 -6.82 11.11 -5.76
C LEU A 55 -7.13 10.27 -7.00
N MET A 56 -7.66 9.05 -6.84
CA MET A 56 -7.89 8.14 -7.96
C MET A 56 -9.27 8.28 -8.61
N GLY A 57 -10.16 9.09 -8.03
CA GLY A 57 -11.49 9.42 -8.58
C GLY A 57 -12.49 8.26 -8.76
N ARG A 58 -12.06 6.99 -8.70
CA ARG A 58 -12.90 5.79 -8.89
C ARG A 58 -13.19 5.07 -7.57
N GLN A 59 -14.37 5.37 -7.02
CA GLN A 59 -14.94 4.76 -5.81
C GLN A 59 -14.99 3.22 -5.76
N PRO A 60 -15.31 2.48 -6.85
CA PRO A 60 -15.44 1.02 -6.78
C PRO A 60 -14.16 0.29 -6.31
N SER A 61 -12.99 0.93 -6.45
CA SER A 61 -11.71 0.36 -6.04
C SER A 61 -11.23 0.82 -4.65
N TRP A 62 -11.96 1.70 -3.97
CA TRP A 62 -11.54 2.24 -2.67
C TRP A 62 -11.49 1.17 -1.61
N SER A 63 -12.54 0.35 -1.49
CA SER A 63 -12.64 -0.68 -0.45
C SER A 63 -11.49 -1.68 -0.51
N ILE A 64 -11.12 -2.16 -1.71
CA ILE A 64 -10.01 -3.11 -1.85
C ILE A 64 -8.64 -2.47 -1.60
N ARG A 65 -8.46 -1.19 -1.98
CA ARG A 65 -7.22 -0.44 -1.71
C ARG A 65 -7.05 -0.15 -0.23
N LEU A 66 -8.12 0.26 0.45
CA LEU A 66 -8.11 0.49 1.89
C LEU A 66 -7.91 -0.81 2.66
N ALA A 67 -8.49 -1.92 2.20
CA ALA A 67 -8.23 -3.24 2.77
C ALA A 67 -6.76 -3.64 2.63
N ASP A 68 -6.15 -3.45 1.45
CA ASP A 68 -4.72 -3.73 1.25
C ASP A 68 -3.84 -2.87 2.17
N VAL A 69 -4.11 -1.56 2.26
CA VAL A 69 -3.37 -0.64 3.15
C VAL A 69 -3.53 -1.04 4.61
N ARG A 70 -4.74 -1.40 5.04
CA ARG A 70 -5.01 -1.88 6.41
C ARG A 70 -4.27 -3.18 6.72
N CYS A 71 -4.15 -4.10 5.77
CA CYS A 71 -3.42 -5.34 5.97
C CYS A 71 -1.89 -5.15 5.96
N PHE A 72 -1.40 -4.01 5.49
CA PHE A 72 0.03 -3.68 5.40
C PHE A 72 0.52 -2.84 6.59
N ALA A 73 -0.33 -1.95 7.11
CA ALA A 73 -0.06 -1.12 8.30
C ALA A 73 0.05 -1.95 9.58
#